data_AF-A0A1M3LD65-F1
#
_entry.id   AF-A0A1M3LD65-F1
#
_cell.length_a   1.000
_cell.length_b   1.000
_cell.length_c   1.000
_cell.angle_alpha   90.00
_cell.angle_beta   90.00
_cell.angle_gamma   90.00
#
_symmetry.space_group_name_H-M   'P 1'
#
loop_
_entity.id
_entity.type
_entity.pdbx_description
1 polymer ?
#
loop_
_entity_poly.entity_id
_entity_poly.type
_entity_poly.pdbx_seq_one_letter_code
_entity_poly.pdbx_strand_id
1 'polypeptide(L)'
;MNARFIKINLPEYLLNFVIRQMGEEKQPLKVRKNTFLGNLIYSELCKVPEDCTHYFRQLPNKNVLTLDILWMGGREDKRINCNQTYYYIPTSVQRSMESKIEDFFNELFFNIVDITKEYTDAEYKDLIQSFCNRYSIDFAKNYDMLKKRHYRKRIEKSNCTVVL
;
A
#
# COMPACT_ATOMS: atom_id res chain seq x y z
N MET A 1 -6.91 20.64 -16.83
CA MET A 1 -7.26 20.04 -15.51
C MET A 1 -5.97 19.65 -14.82
N ASN A 2 -5.52 20.42 -13.82
CA ASN A 2 -4.26 20.17 -13.12
C ASN A 2 -4.54 19.29 -11.90
N ALA A 3 -4.60 17.97 -12.12
CA ALA A 3 -4.67 17.00 -11.03
C ALA A 3 -3.32 16.95 -10.30
N ARG A 4 -3.36 16.94 -8.98
CA ARG A 4 -2.20 16.75 -8.10
C ARG A 4 -1.84 15.27 -8.18
N PHE A 5 -0.59 14.91 -8.50
CA PHE A 5 -0.17 13.50 -8.61
C PHE A 5 0.85 13.15 -7.53
N ILE A 6 0.47 12.29 -6.58
CA ILE A 6 1.46 11.55 -5.78
C ILE A 6 1.84 10.31 -6.57
N LYS A 7 3.12 10.09 -6.84
CA LYS A 7 3.59 8.83 -7.43
C LYS A 7 4.08 7.93 -6.30
N ILE A 8 3.43 6.80 -6.11
CA ILE A 8 3.89 5.73 -5.23
C ILE A 8 4.37 4.60 -6.13
N ASN A 9 5.66 4.29 -6.07
CA ASN A 9 6.26 3.22 -6.85
C ASN A 9 6.28 1.96 -5.99
N LEU A 10 5.40 1.02 -6.31
CA LEU A 10 5.31 -0.25 -5.59
C LEU A 10 5.73 -1.38 -6.53
N PRO A 11 6.38 -2.43 -6.03
CA PRO A 11 6.43 -3.71 -6.73
C PRO A 11 5.03 -4.16 -7.16
N GLU A 12 4.93 -4.84 -8.30
CA GLU A 12 3.65 -5.25 -8.91
C GLU A 12 2.72 -5.97 -7.92
N TYR A 13 3.26 -6.86 -7.09
CA TYR A 13 2.46 -7.62 -6.11
C TYR A 13 1.88 -6.72 -4.99
N LEU A 14 2.63 -5.72 -4.51
CA LEU A 14 2.15 -4.74 -3.53
C LEU A 14 1.13 -3.80 -4.17
N LEU A 15 1.35 -3.42 -5.43
CA LEU A 15 0.40 -2.61 -6.18
C LEU A 15 -0.94 -3.34 -6.33
N ASN A 16 -0.91 -4.61 -6.74
CA ASN A 16 -2.08 -5.46 -6.88
C ASN A 16 -2.79 -5.65 -5.54
N PHE A 17 -2.03 -5.88 -4.47
CA PHE A 17 -2.54 -5.93 -3.10
C PHE A 17 -3.29 -4.64 -2.74
N VAL A 18 -2.65 -3.48 -2.91
CA VAL A 18 -3.22 -2.16 -2.60
C VAL A 18 -4.49 -1.88 -3.39
N ILE A 19 -4.49 -2.13 -4.71
CA ILE A 19 -5.65 -1.93 -5.58
C ILE A 19 -6.83 -2.77 -5.09
N ARG A 20 -6.60 -4.05 -4.79
CA ARG A 20 -7.68 -4.95 -4.34
C ARG A 20 -8.18 -4.62 -2.94
N GLN A 21 -7.32 -4.17 -2.04
CA GLN A 21 -7.74 -3.68 -0.72
C GLN A 21 -8.66 -2.44 -0.81
N MET A 22 -8.57 -1.68 -1.90
CA MET A 22 -9.46 -0.53 -2.15
C MET A 22 -10.79 -0.89 -2.82
N GLY A 23 -11.01 -2.17 -3.14
CA GLY A 23 -12.21 -2.68 -3.79
C GLY A 23 -12.07 -2.75 -5.31
N GLU A 24 -12.69 -3.75 -5.94
CA GLU A 24 -12.71 -3.96 -7.41
C GLU A 24 -13.58 -2.94 -8.17
N GLU A 25 -13.87 -1.79 -7.56
CA GLU A 25 -14.66 -0.76 -8.25
C GLU A 25 -13.83 -0.18 -9.40
N LYS A 26 -14.48 -0.05 -10.56
CA LYS A 26 -13.92 0.55 -11.77
C LYS A 26 -13.11 1.80 -11.40
N GLN A 27 -11.86 1.86 -11.87
CA GLN A 27 -11.00 3.03 -11.64
C GLN A 27 -11.72 4.32 -12.09
N PRO A 28 -11.56 5.44 -11.36
CA PRO A 28 -10.62 5.67 -10.27
C PRO A 28 -11.14 5.28 -8.86
N LEU A 29 -10.25 4.74 -8.01
CA LEU A 29 -10.59 4.20 -6.69
C LEU A 29 -10.68 5.30 -5.62
N LYS A 30 -11.87 5.58 -5.09
CA LYS A 30 -12.05 6.61 -4.05
C LYS A 30 -11.38 6.17 -2.74
N VAL A 31 -10.47 6.99 -2.21
CA VAL A 31 -9.84 6.77 -0.92
C VAL A 31 -10.86 7.00 0.20
N ARG A 32 -11.10 5.96 0.99
CA ARG A 32 -11.92 6.05 2.20
C ARG A 32 -11.02 6.31 3.40
N LYS A 33 -11.26 7.39 4.16
CA LYS A 33 -10.44 7.81 5.31
C LYS A 33 -10.27 6.69 6.34
N ASN A 34 -11.28 5.86 6.55
CA ASN A 34 -11.28 4.74 7.50
C ASN A 34 -10.54 3.47 7.03
N THR A 35 -9.89 3.49 5.87
CA THR A 35 -9.02 2.37 5.43
C THR A 35 -7.58 2.62 5.85
N PHE A 36 -6.75 1.57 5.97
CA PHE A 36 -5.31 1.73 6.25
C PHE A 36 -4.67 2.74 5.30
N LEU A 37 -4.91 2.58 4.00
CA LEU A 37 -4.37 3.44 2.96
C LEU A 37 -4.92 4.87 3.07
N GLY A 38 -6.20 5.03 3.41
CA GLY A 38 -6.79 6.33 3.73
C GLY A 38 -6.10 7.00 4.90
N ASN A 39 -6.00 6.33 6.05
CA ASN A 39 -5.31 6.86 7.22
C ASN A 39 -3.84 7.22 6.93
N LEU A 40 -3.14 6.38 6.16
CA LEU A 40 -1.76 6.65 5.72
C LEU A 40 -1.68 7.95 4.90
N ILE A 41 -2.57 8.11 3.92
CA ILE A 41 -2.63 9.30 3.08
C ILE A 41 -2.95 10.54 3.91
N TYR A 42 -4.02 10.50 4.72
CA TYR A 42 -4.42 11.67 5.51
C TYR A 42 -3.40 12.04 6.61
N SER A 43 -2.64 11.07 7.13
CA SER A 43 -1.57 11.34 8.11
C SER A 43 -0.32 11.93 7.46
N GLU A 44 0.10 11.44 6.30
CA GLU A 44 1.28 11.97 5.59
C GLU A 44 1.01 13.28 4.85
N LEU A 45 -0.26 13.51 4.47
CA LEU A 45 -0.72 14.70 3.77
C LEU A 45 -1.26 15.77 4.73
N CYS A 46 -0.61 16.06 5.87
CA CYS A 46 -1.04 17.04 6.89
C CYS A 46 -1.52 18.43 6.38
N LYS A 47 -1.38 18.72 5.07
CA LYS A 47 -1.75 19.95 4.38
C LYS A 47 -2.89 19.80 3.36
N VAL A 48 -3.46 18.61 3.17
CA VAL A 48 -4.56 18.45 2.20
C VAL A 48 -5.88 18.76 2.89
N PRO A 49 -6.67 19.72 2.37
CA PRO A 49 -7.95 20.08 2.95
C PRO A 49 -8.84 18.85 3.10
N GLU A 50 -9.52 18.72 4.24
CA GLU A 50 -10.48 17.63 4.50
C GLU A 50 -11.61 17.58 3.45
N ASP A 51 -11.88 18.72 2.79
CA ASP A 51 -12.90 18.89 1.75
C ASP A 51 -12.47 18.34 0.37
N CYS A 52 -11.25 17.79 0.23
CA CYS A 52 -10.80 17.17 -1.00
C CYS A 52 -11.19 15.69 -1.08
N THR A 53 -11.70 15.26 -2.24
CA THR A 53 -11.85 13.84 -2.55
C THR A 53 -10.58 13.31 -3.20
N HIS A 54 -10.11 12.18 -2.70
CA HIS A 54 -8.84 11.57 -3.09
C HIS A 54 -9.14 10.28 -3.87
N TYR A 55 -8.46 10.08 -4.99
CA TYR A 55 -8.65 8.92 -5.84
C TYR A 55 -7.32 8.31 -6.23
N PHE A 56 -7.21 6.99 -6.20
CA PHE A 56 -6.09 6.31 -6.83
C PHE A 56 -6.41 5.93 -8.27
N ARG A 57 -5.43 6.15 -9.12
CA ARG A 57 -5.39 5.69 -10.50
C ARG A 57 -4.10 4.89 -10.70
N GLN A 58 -4.20 3.74 -11.34
CA GLN A 58 -3.02 3.04 -11.83
C GLN A 58 -2.65 3.65 -13.18
N LEU A 59 -1.38 4.01 -13.36
CA LEU A 59 -0.94 4.43 -14.69
C LEU A 59 -0.89 3.21 -15.63
N PRO A 60 -1.42 3.31 -16.86
CA PRO A 60 -1.31 2.23 -17.84
C PRO A 60 0.16 1.85 -18.04
N ASN A 61 0.46 0.55 -17.98
CA ASN A 61 1.79 -0.03 -18.22
C ASN A 61 2.88 0.41 -17.23
N LYS A 62 2.52 0.86 -16.02
CA LYS A 62 3.50 1.16 -14.97
C LYS A 62 3.07 0.60 -13.63
N ASN A 63 4.04 0.11 -12.86
CA ASN A 63 3.88 -0.27 -11.45
C ASN A 63 3.82 0.98 -10.54
N VAL A 64 3.00 1.96 -10.94
CA VAL A 64 2.90 3.27 -10.32
C VAL A 64 1.45 3.54 -9.98
N LEU A 65 1.21 3.74 -8.70
CA LEU A 65 -0.06 4.23 -8.20
C LEU A 65 0.02 5.75 -8.14
N THR A 66 -0.87 6.42 -8.86
CA THR A 66 -1.03 7.87 -8.77
C THR A 66 -2.21 8.21 -7.88
N LEU A 67 -1.99 9.01 -6.84
CA LEU A 67 -3.09 9.62 -6.09
C LEU A 67 -3.47 10.96 -6.75
N ASP A 68 -4.66 11.01 -7.30
CA ASP A 68 -5.33 12.20 -7.80
C ASP A 68 -6.14 12.84 -6.66
N ILE A 69 -5.86 14.10 -6.36
CA ILE A 69 -6.61 14.87 -5.35
C ILE A 69 -7.53 15.86 -6.08
N LEU A 70 -8.84 15.61 -6.03
CA LEU A 70 -9.87 16.43 -6.65
C LEU A 70 -10.65 17.19 -5.56
N TRP A 71 -10.72 18.52 -5.67
CA TRP A 71 -11.63 19.31 -4.84
C TRP A 71 -13.07 19.11 -5.34
N MET A 72 -13.98 18.67 -4.46
CA MET A 72 -15.41 18.70 -4.76
C MET A 72 -16.00 19.90 -4.03
N GLY A 73 -16.47 20.87 -4.81
CA GLY A 73 -16.83 22.17 -4.28
C GLY A 73 -17.95 22.14 -3.24
N GLY A 74 -17.72 22.86 -2.14
CA GLY A 74 -18.70 23.10 -1.10
C GLY A 74 -18.54 24.50 -0.53
N ARG A 75 -19.49 25.37 -0.87
CA ARG A 75 -19.69 26.78 -0.46
C ARG A 75 -18.71 27.81 -1.05
N GLU A 76 -19.30 28.79 -1.72
CA GLU A 76 -18.67 29.76 -2.61
C GLU A 76 -17.71 30.75 -1.93
N ASP A 77 -17.63 30.79 -0.60
CA ASP A 77 -17.01 31.93 0.10
C ASP A 77 -15.55 31.76 0.52
N LYS A 78 -14.93 30.61 0.29
CA LYS A 78 -13.48 30.46 0.45
C LYS A 78 -12.92 29.64 -0.69
N ARG A 79 -12.74 30.28 -1.85
CA ARG A 79 -11.84 29.81 -2.90
C ARG A 79 -10.40 29.79 -2.37
N ILE A 80 -10.08 28.82 -1.50
CA ILE A 80 -8.70 28.36 -1.41
C ILE A 80 -8.43 27.79 -2.80
N ASN A 81 -7.67 28.54 -3.59
CA ASN A 81 -7.47 28.33 -5.01
C ASN A 81 -6.71 27.02 -5.25
N CYS A 82 -7.42 25.90 -5.13
CA CYS A 82 -6.89 24.55 -5.22
C CYS A 82 -6.30 24.25 -6.61
N ASN A 83 -6.64 25.09 -7.60
CA ASN A 83 -6.16 25.05 -8.98
C ASN A 83 -4.74 25.61 -9.16
N GLN A 84 -4.15 26.28 -8.16
CA GLN A 84 -2.86 26.96 -8.30
C GLN A 84 -1.77 26.53 -7.30
N THR A 85 -2.11 25.74 -6.27
CA THR A 85 -1.11 25.25 -5.31
C THR A 85 -0.60 23.88 -5.74
N TYR A 86 0.60 23.84 -6.33
CA TYR A 86 1.35 22.60 -6.48
C TYR A 86 1.73 22.10 -5.09
N TYR A 87 1.06 21.07 -4.59
CA TYR A 87 1.54 20.35 -3.42
C TYR A 87 2.67 19.45 -3.88
N TYR A 88 3.89 19.96 -3.83
CA TYR A 88 5.07 19.11 -3.93
C TYR A 88 5.10 18.23 -2.68
N ILE A 89 4.93 16.92 -2.89
CA ILE A 89 5.20 15.95 -1.84
C ILE A 89 6.66 15.58 -1.94
N PRO A 90 7.45 15.84 -0.88
CA PRO A 90 8.84 15.45 -0.84
C PRO A 90 9.00 13.96 -1.15
N THR A 91 10.06 13.61 -1.88
CA THR A 91 10.42 12.20 -2.13
C THR A 91 10.57 11.40 -0.83
N SER A 92 10.97 12.04 0.27
CA SER A 92 11.02 11.39 1.59
C SER A 92 9.65 10.91 2.07
N VAL A 93 8.59 11.69 1.84
CA VAL A 93 7.22 11.32 2.19
C VAL A 93 6.71 10.21 1.27
N GLN A 94 7.05 10.24 -0.02
CA GLN A 94 6.73 9.14 -0.94
C GLN A 94 7.36 7.82 -0.49
N ARG A 95 8.65 7.83 -0.14
CA ARG A 95 9.36 6.66 0.39
C ARG A 95 8.80 6.19 1.74
N SER A 96 8.41 7.12 2.60
CA SER A 96 7.71 6.82 3.87
C SER A 96 6.41 6.05 3.61
N MET A 97 5.60 6.50 2.64
CA MET A 97 4.38 5.81 2.26
C MET A 97 4.65 4.42 1.66
N GLU A 98 5.62 4.29 0.76
CA GLU A 98 6.04 3.01 0.18
C GLU A 98 6.46 2.01 1.28
N SER A 99 7.29 2.46 2.23
CA SER A 99 7.72 1.65 3.38
C SER A 99 6.54 1.21 4.25
N LYS A 100 5.64 2.13 4.61
CA LYS A 100 4.49 1.81 5.47
C LYS A 100 3.53 0.82 4.82
N ILE A 101 3.35 0.89 3.49
CA ILE A 101 2.57 -0.10 2.74
C ILE A 101 3.23 -1.49 2.81
N GLU A 102 4.56 -1.54 2.64
CA GLU A 102 5.31 -2.79 2.77
C GLU A 102 5.27 -3.35 4.21
N ASP A 103 5.40 -2.49 5.22
CA ASP A 103 5.32 -2.89 6.63
C ASP A 103 3.95 -3.48 6.97
N PHE A 104 2.86 -2.84 6.53
CA PHE A 104 1.52 -3.36 6.72
C PHE A 104 1.31 -4.71 6.01
N PHE A 105 1.80 -4.84 4.78
CA PHE A 105 1.77 -6.11 4.07
C PHE A 105 2.53 -7.21 4.84
N ASN A 106 3.71 -6.88 5.36
CA ASN A 106 4.54 -7.80 6.14
C ASN A 106 3.85 -8.22 7.43
N GLU A 107 3.23 -7.29 8.14
CA GLU A 107 2.48 -7.57 9.37
C GLU A 107 1.37 -8.59 9.10
N LEU A 108 0.55 -8.36 8.07
CA LEU A 108 -0.51 -9.30 7.67
C LEU A 108 0.04 -10.67 7.28
N PHE A 109 1.15 -10.69 6.55
CA PHE A 109 1.77 -11.94 6.10
C PHE A 109 2.32 -12.75 7.27
N PHE A 110 3.08 -12.11 8.17
CA PHE A 110 3.70 -12.79 9.32
C PHE A 110 2.72 -13.12 10.45
N ASN A 111 1.55 -12.48 10.48
CA ASN A 111 0.43 -12.93 11.32
C ASN A 111 -0.16 -14.28 10.86
N ILE A 112 -0.02 -14.62 9.58
CA ILE A 112 -0.46 -15.93 9.05
C ILE A 112 0.67 -16.94 9.05
N VAL A 113 1.86 -16.54 8.58
CA VAL A 113 3.05 -17.39 8.48
C VAL A 113 4.03 -16.99 9.59
N ASP A 114 3.89 -17.63 10.75
CA ASP A 114 4.64 -17.31 11.96
C ASP A 114 6.15 -17.51 11.72
N ILE A 115 6.95 -16.46 11.98
CA ILE A 115 8.41 -16.50 11.83
C ILE A 115 9.11 -17.35 12.90
N THR A 116 8.42 -17.75 13.97
CA THR A 116 8.98 -18.60 15.02
C THR A 116 8.78 -20.09 14.78
N LYS A 117 7.89 -20.45 13.84
CA LYS A 117 7.53 -21.84 13.57
C LYS A 117 8.30 -22.42 12.39
N GLU A 118 8.58 -23.71 12.51
CA GLU A 118 8.97 -24.55 11.40
C GLU A 118 7.73 -25.20 10.82
N TYR A 119 7.55 -24.99 9.52
CA TYR A 119 6.48 -25.60 8.76
C TYR A 119 7.10 -26.57 7.77
N THR A 120 6.42 -27.67 7.53
CA THR A 120 6.70 -28.55 6.39
C THR A 120 6.42 -27.80 5.08
N ASP A 121 6.97 -28.30 3.97
CA ASP A 121 6.73 -27.68 2.66
C ASP A 121 5.23 -27.63 2.27
N ALA A 122 4.45 -28.64 2.69
CA ALA A 122 3.01 -28.69 2.48
C ALA A 122 2.29 -27.58 3.27
N GLU A 123 2.58 -27.47 4.57
CA GLU A 123 1.99 -26.42 5.43
C GLU A 123 2.34 -25.02 4.94
N TYR A 124 3.59 -24.77 4.52
CA TYR A 124 3.97 -23.49 3.92
C TYR A 124 3.14 -23.17 2.68
N LYS A 125 2.95 -24.17 1.81
CA LYS A 125 2.20 -24.00 0.57
C LYS A 125 0.76 -23.60 0.88
N ASP A 126 0.13 -24.28 1.84
CA ASP A 126 -1.26 -24.01 2.22
C ASP A 126 -1.44 -22.65 2.90
N LEU A 127 -0.52 -22.28 3.81
CA LEU A 127 -0.55 -20.96 4.48
C LEU A 127 -0.36 -19.81 3.48
N ILE A 128 0.63 -19.92 2.58
CA ILE A 128 0.88 -18.90 1.56
C ILE A 128 -0.27 -18.86 0.56
N GLN A 129 -0.83 -20.01 0.16
CA GLN A 129 -2.01 -20.05 -0.71
C GLN A 129 -3.22 -19.38 -0.05
N SER A 130 -3.46 -19.64 1.23
CA SER A 130 -4.54 -19.01 2.00
C SER A 130 -4.37 -17.49 2.08
N PHE A 131 -3.15 -17.01 2.38
CA PHE A 131 -2.82 -15.59 2.35
C PHE A 131 -3.06 -14.99 0.96
N CYS A 132 -2.55 -15.64 -0.09
CA CYS A 132 -2.73 -15.20 -1.47
C CYS A 132 -4.21 -15.14 -1.86
N ASN A 133 -5.03 -16.12 -1.47
CA ASN A 133 -6.47 -16.11 -1.74
C ASN A 133 -7.16 -14.97 -0.99
N ARG A 134 -6.87 -14.82 0.31
CA ARG A 134 -7.47 -13.78 1.17
C ARG A 134 -7.20 -12.37 0.67
N TYR A 135 -5.98 -12.12 0.20
CA TYR A 135 -5.54 -10.82 -0.27
C TYR A 135 -5.47 -10.72 -1.79
N SER A 136 -5.98 -11.75 -2.47
CA SER A 136 -6.11 -11.83 -3.93
C SER A 136 -4.80 -11.55 -4.69
N ILE A 137 -3.72 -12.13 -4.19
CA ILE A 137 -2.39 -12.14 -4.78
C ILE A 137 -2.27 -13.39 -5.64
N ASP A 138 -1.64 -13.27 -6.81
CA ASP A 138 -1.36 -14.42 -7.67
C ASP A 138 -0.36 -15.35 -6.98
N PHE A 139 -0.83 -16.50 -6.52
CA PHE A 139 -0.02 -17.48 -5.83
C PHE A 139 1.12 -18.01 -6.71
N ALA A 140 0.84 -18.37 -7.96
CA ALA A 140 1.82 -18.98 -8.85
C ALA A 140 2.99 -18.03 -9.13
N LYS A 141 2.71 -16.73 -9.25
CA LYS A 141 3.75 -15.71 -9.47
C LYS A 141 4.53 -15.34 -8.20
N ASN A 142 3.91 -15.42 -7.02
CA ASN A 142 4.48 -14.82 -5.80
C ASN A 142 4.91 -15.84 -4.74
N TYR A 143 4.61 -17.13 -4.90
CA TYR A 143 4.92 -18.17 -3.91
C TYR A 143 6.41 -18.19 -3.50
N ASP A 144 7.32 -18.30 -4.47
CA ASP A 144 8.76 -18.39 -4.19
C ASP A 144 9.30 -17.14 -3.49
N MET A 145 8.78 -15.97 -3.87
CA MET A 145 9.15 -14.71 -3.25
C MET A 145 8.67 -14.65 -1.79
N LEU A 146 7.41 -15.04 -1.52
CA LEU A 146 6.86 -15.06 -0.17
C LEU A 146 7.56 -16.09 0.72
N LYS A 147 7.87 -17.28 0.19
CA LYS A 147 8.65 -18.30 0.89
C LYS A 147 10.05 -17.80 1.25
N LYS A 148 10.77 -17.20 0.30
CA LYS A 148 12.09 -16.58 0.54
C LYS A 148 12.02 -15.43 1.55
N ARG A 149 10.98 -14.61 1.50
CA ARG A 149 10.76 -13.49 2.43
C ARG A 149 10.61 -13.98 3.87
N HIS A 150 9.81 -15.03 4.09
CA HIS A 150 9.68 -15.67 5.41
C HIS A 150 11.01 -16.23 5.91
N TYR A 151 11.70 -17.02 5.08
CA TYR A 151 13.00 -17.60 5.45
C TYR A 151 14.03 -16.55 5.86
N ARG A 152 14.14 -15.45 5.10
CA ARG A 152 15.04 -14.33 5.43
C ARG A 152 14.70 -13.71 6.78
N LYS A 153 13.42 -13.43 7.05
CA LYS A 153 13.02 -12.86 8.35
C LYS A 153 13.23 -13.81 9.52
N ARG A 154 13.13 -15.12 9.31
CA ARG A 154 13.53 -16.10 10.33
C ARG A 154 15.01 -15.99 10.66
N ILE A 155 15.88 -16.01 9.66
CA ILE A 155 17.34 -15.89 9.86
C ILE A 155 17.69 -14.59 10.58
N GLU A 156 17.13 -13.46 10.15
CA GLU A 156 17.39 -12.16 10.79
C GLU A 156 17.00 -12.18 12.27
N LYS A 157 15.85 -12.77 12.62
CA LYS A 157 15.42 -12.93 14.01
C LYS A 157 16.35 -13.85 14.79
N SER A 158 16.74 -14.99 14.23
CA SER A 158 17.69 -15.92 14.85
C SER A 158 19.04 -15.26 15.12
N ASN A 159 19.56 -14.48 14.18
CA ASN A 159 20.83 -13.75 14.35
C ASN A 159 20.75 -12.65 15.40
N CYS A 160 19.62 -11.97 15.55
CA CYS A 160 19.40 -11.02 16.65
C CYS A 160 19.28 -11.70 18.03
N THR A 161 19.07 -13.02 18.08
CA THR A 161 18.94 -13.78 19.33
C THR A 161 20.31 -14.31 19.81
N VAL A 162 21.33 -14.32 18.95
CA VAL A 162 22.71 -14.73 19.28
C VAL A 162 23.52 -13.50 19.72
N VAL A 163 23.08 -12.85 20.80
CA VAL A 163 23.89 -11.92 21.59
C VAL A 163 23.56 -12.14 23.06
N LEU A 164 24.05 -13.26 23.61
CA LEU A 164 24.27 -13.48 25.04
C LEU A 164 25.48 -14.40 25.20
#